data_AF-V4YKV0-F1
#
_entry.id   AF-V4YKV0-F1
#
_cell.length_a   1.000
_cell.length_b   1.000
_cell.length_c   1.000
_cell.angle_alpha   90.00
_cell.angle_beta   90.00
_cell.angle_gamma   90.00
#
_symmetry.space_group_name_H-M   'P 1'
#
loop_
_entity.id
_entity.type
_entity.pdbx_description
1 polymer ?
#
loop_
_entity_poly.entity_id
_entity_poly.type
_entity_poly.pdbx_seq_one_letter_code
_entity_poly.pdbx_strand_id
1 'polypeptide(L)'
;MYTSGKGSSAAGLTAAAVQSDFGEGQQWTLEAGALVLADKGIAAVDELDKMRCVTGDTRVRLGDGTESQIGKLAREAARDGRIEQLSNGRTIRGVDFDAWTMTDDDRLVQRPVTAIHEYTAPDVLRQVRLDTGATLTTTADHPFLVGEGADRVEKPAADLQAGDRVCVPRDGPTVALDGGSTAVSGHNDPDSQITDRGADVVYRTVESIDGVESASGPAAPEGENPKVYDLTVADTHNFVANGMVVHNSEDRSAMHEALEAQEISISKAGINATLKSRCSLLGAANPKYVASTATSRLPSRSTWNPR
;
A
#
# COMPACT_ATOMS: atom_id res chain seq x y z
N MET A 1 15.04 -0.01 -21.28
CA MET A 1 15.72 -0.21 -19.99
C MET A 1 14.93 -1.25 -19.21
N TYR A 2 15.61 -2.17 -18.51
CA TYR A 2 14.95 -3.16 -17.66
C TYR A 2 15.17 -2.77 -16.21
N THR A 3 14.10 -2.43 -15.50
CA THR A 3 14.14 -2.24 -14.05
C THR A 3 13.47 -3.43 -13.41
N SER A 4 14.29 -4.32 -12.85
CA SER A 4 13.85 -5.41 -11.99
C SER A 4 14.62 -5.30 -10.69
N GLY A 5 13.89 -4.96 -9.64
CA GLY A 5 14.35 -4.88 -8.28
C GLY A 5 13.21 -5.30 -7.38
N LYS A 6 13.50 -5.67 -6.14
CA LYS A 6 12.51 -6.05 -5.11
C LYS A 6 11.66 -4.86 -4.60
N GLY A 7 11.21 -3.99 -5.50
CA GLY A 7 10.51 -2.75 -5.19
C GLY A 7 10.84 -1.68 -6.22
N SER A 8 9.93 -1.46 -7.15
CA SER A 8 9.91 -0.34 -8.09
C SER A 8 9.37 0.88 -7.36
N SER A 9 10.16 1.48 -6.48
CA SER A 9 9.73 2.67 -5.73
C SER A 9 9.40 3.85 -6.66
N ALA A 10 8.50 4.75 -6.23
CA ALA A 10 8.12 5.94 -6.97
C ALA A 10 9.35 6.77 -7.36
N ALA A 11 10.31 6.92 -6.46
CA ALA A 11 11.59 7.58 -6.72
C ALA A 11 12.45 6.85 -7.77
N GLY A 12 12.49 5.51 -7.74
CA GLY A 12 13.21 4.69 -8.73
C GLY A 12 12.56 4.70 -10.11
N LEU A 13 11.24 4.93 -10.20
CA LEU A 13 10.51 5.11 -11.45
C LEU A 13 10.62 6.52 -12.01
N THR A 14 10.57 7.52 -11.15
CA THR A 14 10.47 8.93 -11.52
C THR A 14 11.82 9.62 -11.50
N ALA A 15 12.23 10.19 -10.38
CA ALA A 15 13.59 10.62 -10.10
C ALA A 15 13.78 10.88 -8.60
N ALA A 16 15.02 10.79 -8.14
CA ALA A 16 15.41 11.06 -6.75
C ALA A 16 16.35 12.26 -6.68
N ALA A 17 16.28 13.05 -5.61
CA ALA A 17 17.31 14.03 -5.28
C ALA A 17 18.36 13.34 -4.40
N VAL A 18 19.59 13.25 -4.88
CA VAL A 18 20.72 12.60 -4.20
C VAL A 18 21.74 13.67 -3.83
N GLN A 19 22.25 13.61 -2.59
CA GLN A 19 23.31 14.48 -2.15
C GLN A 19 24.62 14.09 -2.85
N SER A 20 25.29 15.05 -3.49
CA SER A 20 26.58 14.78 -4.13
C SER A 20 27.71 14.88 -3.11
N ASP A 21 28.56 13.85 -3.05
CA ASP A 21 29.77 13.85 -2.20
C ASP A 21 30.96 14.64 -2.81
N PHE A 22 30.73 15.36 -3.92
CA PHE A 22 31.77 16.12 -4.61
C PHE A 22 31.75 17.61 -4.24
N GLY A 23 32.62 18.01 -3.29
CA GLY A 23 32.99 19.40 -3.01
C GLY A 23 32.48 19.96 -1.67
N GLU A 24 33.06 21.08 -1.22
CA GLU A 24 32.79 21.75 0.08
C GLU A 24 31.39 22.41 0.19
N GLY A 25 30.37 21.88 -0.48
CA GLY A 25 29.00 22.36 -0.40
C GLY A 25 28.00 21.22 -0.50
N GLN A 26 26.93 21.26 0.29
CA GLN A 26 25.80 20.33 0.19
C GLN A 26 25.04 20.61 -1.12
N GLN A 27 25.54 20.07 -2.23
CA GLN A 27 24.90 20.22 -3.53
C GLN A 27 24.02 19.00 -3.81
N TRP A 28 22.72 19.26 -3.98
CA TRP A 28 21.75 18.25 -4.38
C TRP A 28 21.80 18.05 -5.90
N THR A 29 21.85 16.80 -6.34
CA THR A 29 21.78 16.41 -7.76
C THR A 29 20.55 15.54 -7.98
N LEU A 30 19.97 15.59 -9.17
CA LEU A 30 18.78 14.83 -9.50
C LEU A 30 19.17 13.58 -10.31
N GLU A 31 18.83 12.40 -9.79
CA GLU A 31 19.03 11.11 -10.44
C GLU A 31 17.73 10.69 -11.12
N ALA A 32 17.76 10.58 -12.45
CA ALA A 32 16.61 10.18 -13.27
C ALA A 32 16.23 8.71 -13.01
N GLY A 33 14.94 8.46 -12.80
CA GLY A 33 14.38 7.12 -12.65
C GLY A 33 14.03 6.45 -13.98
N ALA A 34 13.52 5.23 -13.89
CA ALA A 34 13.28 4.32 -15.01
C ALA A 34 12.48 4.92 -16.17
N LEU A 35 11.40 5.66 -15.87
CA LEU A 35 10.49 6.24 -16.88
C LEU A 35 11.13 7.44 -17.59
N VAL A 36 11.90 8.25 -16.86
CA VAL A 36 12.63 9.40 -17.41
C VAL A 36 13.75 8.91 -18.32
N LEU A 37 14.51 7.91 -17.87
CA LEU A 37 15.59 7.33 -18.66
C LEU A 37 15.09 6.55 -19.89
N ALA A 38 13.83 6.13 -19.90
CA ALA A 38 13.19 5.43 -21.00
C ALA A 38 12.44 6.35 -21.99
N ASP A 39 12.56 7.69 -21.91
CA ASP A 39 11.89 8.64 -22.82
C ASP A 39 12.07 8.24 -24.31
N LYS A 40 10.97 8.15 -25.05
CA LYS A 40 10.86 7.65 -26.43
C LYS A 40 11.26 6.18 -26.65
N GLY A 41 11.54 5.45 -25.58
CA GLY A 41 11.88 4.03 -25.59
C GLY A 41 10.79 3.16 -25.01
N ILE A 42 11.20 1.96 -24.57
CA ILE A 42 10.34 0.98 -23.91
C ILE A 42 10.81 0.81 -22.47
N ALA A 43 9.88 0.98 -21.53
CA ALA A 43 10.04 0.65 -20.12
C ALA A 43 9.28 -0.66 -19.85
N ALA A 44 9.98 -1.68 -19.35
CA ALA A 44 9.36 -2.93 -18.93
C ALA A 44 9.26 -2.96 -17.41
N VAL A 45 8.04 -3.02 -16.87
CA VAL A 45 7.77 -2.96 -15.43
C VAL A 45 7.01 -4.22 -15.01
N ASP A 46 7.61 -4.99 -14.10
CA ASP A 46 7.11 -6.28 -13.59
C ASP A 46 6.32 -6.11 -12.27
N GLU A 47 6.03 -4.87 -11.87
CA GLU A 47 5.31 -4.56 -10.62
C GLU A 47 3.97 -3.86 -10.85
N LEU A 48 3.52 -3.78 -12.11
CA LEU A 48 2.23 -3.18 -12.44
C LEU A 48 1.04 -3.94 -11.86
N ASP A 49 1.20 -5.21 -11.52
CA ASP A 49 0.15 -6.07 -10.98
C ASP A 49 0.13 -6.18 -9.46
N LYS A 50 1.16 -5.68 -8.74
CA LYS A 50 1.20 -5.73 -7.28
C LYS A 50 0.07 -4.90 -6.69
N MET A 51 -0.97 -5.58 -6.24
CA MET A 51 -2.07 -4.98 -5.49
C MET A 51 -1.61 -4.87 -4.05
N ARG A 52 -1.51 -3.65 -3.50
CA ARG A 52 -1.23 -3.39 -2.08
C ARG A 52 -2.52 -2.85 -1.47
N CYS A 53 -3.42 -3.74 -1.08
CA CYS A 53 -4.77 -3.35 -0.70
C CYS A 53 -5.22 -4.14 0.53
N VAL A 54 -6.20 -3.57 1.22
CA VAL A 54 -6.87 -4.15 2.39
C VAL A 54 -8.31 -4.52 2.03
N THR A 55 -8.92 -5.38 2.83
CA THR A 55 -10.32 -5.79 2.64
C THR A 55 -11.31 -4.69 3.03
N GLY A 56 -12.53 -4.74 2.48
CA GLY A 56 -13.55 -3.70 2.68
C GLY A 56 -14.02 -3.52 4.12
N ASP A 57 -13.92 -4.54 4.97
CA ASP A 57 -14.23 -4.50 6.39
C ASP A 57 -13.14 -3.85 7.25
N THR A 58 -11.98 -3.56 6.67
CA THR A 58 -10.89 -2.82 7.32
C THR A 58 -11.38 -1.46 7.80
N ARG A 59 -11.23 -1.19 9.11
CA ARG A 59 -11.70 -0.01 9.80
C ARG A 59 -10.60 1.05 9.86
N VAL A 60 -10.75 2.09 9.04
CA VAL A 60 -9.85 3.23 8.97
C VAL A 60 -10.14 4.18 10.12
N ARG A 61 -9.09 4.66 10.80
CA ARG A 61 -9.20 5.69 11.83
C ARG A 61 -9.25 7.08 11.18
N LEU A 62 -10.41 7.71 11.25
CA LEU A 62 -10.70 9.02 10.66
C LEU A 62 -10.14 10.16 11.53
N GLY A 63 -9.98 11.35 10.95
CA GLY A 63 -9.44 12.53 11.64
C GLY A 63 -10.24 12.95 12.87
N ASP A 64 -11.55 12.69 12.90
CA ASP A 64 -12.38 12.91 14.09
C ASP A 64 -12.15 11.89 15.23
N GLY A 65 -11.26 10.91 15.01
CA GLY A 65 -10.95 9.83 15.94
C GLY A 65 -11.92 8.64 15.86
N THR A 66 -12.97 8.73 15.04
CA THR A 66 -13.87 7.60 14.80
C THR A 66 -13.24 6.58 13.86
N GLU A 67 -13.86 5.40 13.77
CA GLU A 67 -13.44 4.36 12.85
C GLU A 67 -14.57 3.98 11.90
N SER A 68 -14.27 3.89 10.60
CA SER A 68 -15.23 3.49 9.57
C SER A 68 -14.63 2.47 8.61
N GLN A 69 -15.45 1.56 8.11
CA GLN A 69 -15.03 0.56 7.12
C GLN A 69 -14.64 1.22 5.80
N ILE A 70 -13.48 0.88 5.25
CA ILE A 70 -13.01 1.44 3.98
C ILE A 70 -13.98 1.16 2.82
N GLY A 71 -14.62 -0.01 2.79
CA GLY A 71 -15.63 -0.32 1.79
C GLY A 71 -16.93 0.49 1.96
N LYS A 72 -17.23 0.97 3.17
CA LYS A 72 -18.31 1.94 3.40
C LYS A 72 -17.91 3.33 2.90
N LEU A 73 -16.71 3.80 3.27
CA LEU A 73 -16.16 5.08 2.82
C LEU A 73 -16.12 5.15 1.28
N ALA A 74 -15.68 4.09 0.62
CA ALA A 74 -15.67 3.98 -0.84
C ALA A 74 -17.07 4.15 -1.45
N ARG A 75 -18.07 3.45 -0.91
CA ARG A 75 -19.46 3.54 -1.40
C ARG A 75 -20.07 4.91 -1.16
N GLU A 76 -19.74 5.58 -0.06
CA GLU A 76 -20.21 6.94 0.24
C GLU A 76 -19.54 7.95 -0.69
N ALA A 77 -18.21 7.89 -0.82
CA ALA A 77 -17.46 8.75 -1.73
C ALA A 77 -17.85 8.57 -3.20
N ALA A 78 -18.21 7.36 -3.63
CA ALA A 78 -18.64 7.09 -5.01
C ALA A 78 -19.98 7.77 -5.39
N ARG A 79 -20.76 8.28 -4.44
CA ARG A 79 -22.03 8.98 -4.72
C ARG A 79 -21.81 10.36 -5.31
N ASP A 80 -20.86 11.09 -4.74
CA ASP A 80 -20.62 12.51 -5.04
C ASP A 80 -19.25 12.75 -5.69
N GLY A 81 -18.31 11.80 -5.56
CA GLY A 81 -16.96 11.87 -6.07
C GLY A 81 -16.84 11.56 -7.57
N ARG A 82 -15.71 11.95 -8.15
CA ARG A 82 -15.36 11.64 -9.54
C ARG A 82 -14.80 10.22 -9.62
N ILE A 83 -15.42 9.38 -10.46
CA ILE A 83 -14.99 8.00 -10.69
C ILE A 83 -14.10 7.91 -11.93
N GLU A 84 -12.92 7.33 -11.77
CA GLU A 84 -11.99 6.96 -12.84
C GLU A 84 -11.98 5.43 -12.97
N GLN A 85 -12.46 4.91 -14.11
CA GLN A 85 -12.56 3.47 -14.33
C GLN A 85 -11.21 2.89 -14.76
N LEU A 86 -10.86 1.74 -14.17
CA LEU A 86 -9.68 0.95 -14.50
C LEU A 86 -10.09 -0.44 -14.99
N SER A 87 -9.19 -1.15 -15.65
CA SER A 87 -9.46 -2.49 -16.17
C SER A 87 -9.80 -3.53 -15.08
N ASN A 88 -9.30 -3.31 -13.86
CA ASN A 88 -9.46 -4.21 -12.72
C ASN A 88 -10.15 -3.56 -11.50
N GLY A 89 -10.71 -2.35 -11.65
CA GLY A 89 -11.19 -1.56 -10.52
C GLY A 89 -11.59 -0.13 -10.88
N ARG A 90 -11.54 0.76 -9.90
CA ARG A 90 -11.79 2.20 -10.06
C ARG A 90 -11.06 3.02 -9.02
N THR A 91 -10.80 4.28 -9.34
CA THR A 91 -10.34 5.29 -8.39
C THR A 91 -11.47 6.29 -8.17
N ILE A 92 -11.77 6.61 -6.92
CA ILE A 92 -12.77 7.59 -6.51
C ILE A 92 -12.03 8.80 -5.97
N ARG A 93 -12.17 9.95 -6.64
CA ARG A 93 -11.55 11.23 -6.26
C ARG A 93 -12.59 12.22 -5.75
N GLY A 94 -12.12 13.30 -5.15
CA GLY A 94 -13.00 14.32 -4.54
C GLY A 94 -13.58 13.83 -3.22
N VAL A 95 -12.73 13.15 -2.45
CA VAL A 95 -13.05 12.61 -1.14
C VAL A 95 -12.83 13.71 -0.11
N ASP A 96 -13.73 13.83 0.87
CA ASP A 96 -13.71 14.90 1.87
C ASP A 96 -13.69 14.31 3.28
N PHE A 97 -12.59 13.65 3.64
CA PHE A 97 -12.29 13.26 5.02
C PHE A 97 -10.79 13.15 5.26
N ASP A 98 -10.42 13.27 6.53
CA ASP A 98 -9.05 13.07 6.99
C ASP A 98 -8.88 11.66 7.57
N ALA A 99 -7.69 11.09 7.43
CA ALA A 99 -7.28 9.87 8.09
C ALA A 99 -6.08 10.12 8.99
N TRP A 100 -5.97 9.33 10.06
CA TRP A 100 -4.72 9.27 10.82
C TRP A 100 -3.65 8.55 10.01
N THR A 101 -2.46 9.13 9.96
CA THR A 101 -1.30 8.60 9.27
C THR A 101 -0.07 8.72 10.17
N MET A 102 1.04 8.13 9.73
CA MET A 102 2.32 8.18 10.40
C MET A 102 3.34 8.91 9.54
N THR A 103 4.08 9.86 10.11
CA THR A 103 5.23 10.48 9.44
C THR A 103 6.46 9.58 9.50
N ASP A 104 7.51 9.92 8.75
CA ASP A 104 8.79 9.22 8.83
C ASP A 104 9.40 9.23 10.25
N ASP A 105 9.20 10.33 11.00
CA ASP A 105 9.62 10.52 12.39
C ASP A 105 8.69 9.86 13.44
N ASP A 106 7.92 8.85 13.06
CA ASP A 106 7.06 8.06 13.97
C ASP A 106 5.99 8.87 14.73
N ARG A 107 5.54 9.97 14.13
CA ARG A 107 4.44 10.80 14.66
C ARG A 107 3.14 10.51 13.96
N LEU A 108 2.08 10.44 14.75
CA LEU A 108 0.74 10.30 14.20
C LEU A 108 0.17 11.68 13.87
N VAL A 109 -0.21 11.87 12.62
CA VAL A 109 -0.76 13.13 12.11
C VAL A 109 -2.03 12.87 11.32
N GLN A 110 -2.88 13.89 11.21
CA GLN A 110 -4.07 13.83 10.36
C GLN A 110 -3.72 14.39 8.99
N ARG A 111 -4.13 13.68 7.95
CA ARG A 111 -3.91 14.10 6.56
C ARG A 111 -5.17 13.88 5.73
N PRO A 112 -5.45 14.76 4.76
CA PRO A 112 -6.58 14.61 3.87
C PRO A 112 -6.40 13.41 2.96
N VAL A 113 -7.46 12.61 2.84
CA VAL A 113 -7.53 11.52 1.88
C VAL A 113 -7.95 12.09 0.53
N THR A 114 -7.11 11.93 -0.49
CA THR A 114 -7.32 12.53 -1.81
C THR A 114 -7.99 11.56 -2.79
N ALA A 115 -7.86 10.25 -2.56
CA ALA A 115 -8.52 9.23 -3.35
C ALA A 115 -8.73 7.92 -2.59
N ILE A 116 -9.76 7.18 -2.98
CA ILE A 116 -9.97 5.78 -2.60
C ILE A 116 -9.83 4.92 -3.84
N HIS A 117 -8.99 3.90 -3.77
CA HIS A 117 -8.84 2.91 -4.83
C HIS A 117 -9.65 1.66 -4.48
N GLU A 118 -10.38 1.14 -5.45
CA GLU A 118 -11.17 -0.08 -5.31
C GLU A 118 -10.78 -1.03 -6.45
N TYR A 119 -10.38 -2.26 -6.11
CA TYR A 119 -9.99 -3.28 -7.07
C TYR A 119 -10.74 -4.58 -6.82
N THR A 120 -10.85 -5.40 -7.86
CA THR A 120 -11.30 -6.79 -7.69
C THR A 120 -10.27 -7.56 -6.88
N ALA A 121 -10.73 -8.22 -5.81
CA ALA A 121 -9.87 -9.01 -4.95
C ALA A 121 -9.30 -10.23 -5.70
N PRO A 122 -8.05 -10.63 -5.42
CA PRO A 122 -7.50 -11.91 -5.86
C PRO A 122 -8.24 -13.08 -5.19
N ASP A 123 -8.03 -14.32 -5.61
CA ASP A 123 -8.71 -15.48 -4.99
C ASP A 123 -8.27 -15.72 -3.53
N VAL A 124 -7.02 -15.39 -3.22
CA VAL A 124 -6.39 -15.62 -1.91
C VAL A 124 -5.85 -14.31 -1.34
N LEU A 125 -6.22 -14.03 -0.10
CA LEU A 125 -5.74 -12.92 0.72
C LEU A 125 -4.92 -13.46 1.90
N ARG A 126 -4.25 -12.55 2.61
CA ARG A 126 -3.50 -12.83 3.84
C ARG A 126 -4.17 -12.13 5.01
N GLN A 127 -4.58 -12.89 6.01
CA GLN A 127 -5.04 -12.36 7.28
C GLN A 127 -3.87 -12.38 8.26
N VAL A 128 -3.43 -11.20 8.68
CA VAL A 128 -2.40 -11.01 9.70
C VAL A 128 -3.07 -10.75 11.03
N ARG A 129 -2.72 -11.53 12.06
CA ARG A 129 -3.18 -11.33 13.43
C ARG A 129 -2.00 -10.96 14.31
N LEU A 130 -2.16 -9.92 15.13
CA LEU A 130 -1.18 -9.50 16.13
C LEU A 130 -1.51 -10.09 17.50
N ASP A 131 -0.51 -10.10 18.39
CA ASP A 131 -0.61 -10.48 19.80
C ASP A 131 -1.68 -9.72 20.60
N THR A 132 -2.01 -8.50 20.17
CA THR A 132 -3.12 -7.69 20.70
C THR A 132 -4.52 -8.21 20.34
N GLY A 133 -4.60 -9.18 19.43
CA GLY A 133 -5.85 -9.64 18.81
C GLY A 133 -6.30 -8.77 17.62
N ALA A 134 -5.59 -7.68 17.30
CA ALA A 134 -5.85 -6.90 16.10
C ALA A 134 -5.61 -7.75 14.84
N THR A 135 -6.50 -7.64 13.86
CA THR A 135 -6.41 -8.40 12.60
C THR A 135 -6.51 -7.48 11.40
N LEU A 136 -5.71 -7.73 10.37
CA LEU A 136 -5.79 -7.04 9.09
C LEU A 136 -5.73 -8.05 7.96
N THR A 137 -6.71 -8.01 7.05
CA THR A 137 -6.75 -8.87 5.87
C THR A 137 -6.36 -8.07 4.63
N THR A 138 -5.28 -8.49 3.97
CA THR A 138 -4.63 -7.75 2.87
C THR A 138 -4.35 -8.65 1.67
N THR A 139 -4.00 -8.04 0.55
CA THR A 139 -3.34 -8.74 -0.55
C THR A 139 -1.93 -9.20 -0.13
N ALA A 140 -1.40 -10.19 -0.85
CA ALA A 140 -0.11 -10.82 -0.54
C ALA A 140 1.08 -9.84 -0.62
N ASP A 141 1.01 -8.86 -1.53
CA ASP A 141 2.08 -7.89 -1.76
C ASP A 141 1.96 -6.63 -0.86
N HIS A 142 0.94 -6.56 0.01
CA HIS A 142 0.76 -5.41 0.91
C HIS A 142 1.90 -5.33 1.95
N PRO A 143 2.62 -4.20 2.06
CA PRO A 143 3.78 -4.07 2.94
C PRO A 143 3.35 -3.78 4.38
N PHE A 144 4.05 -4.42 5.32
CA PHE A 144 4.02 -4.12 6.74
C PHE A 144 5.35 -3.51 7.15
N LEU A 145 5.31 -2.49 8.00
CA LEU A 145 6.51 -1.89 8.58
C LEU A 145 6.99 -2.76 9.74
N VAL A 146 8.09 -3.48 9.54
CA VAL A 146 8.67 -4.40 10.52
C VAL A 146 9.91 -3.77 11.14
N GLY A 147 10.04 -3.87 12.47
CA GLY A 147 11.23 -3.44 13.20
C GLY A 147 12.32 -4.50 13.12
N GLU A 148 13.47 -4.16 12.52
CA GLU A 148 14.67 -5.00 12.48
C GLU A 148 15.84 -4.25 13.13
N GLY A 149 16.05 -4.49 14.43
CA GLY A 149 17.09 -3.81 15.19
C GLY A 149 16.76 -2.33 15.42
N ALA A 150 17.61 -1.43 14.91
CA ALA A 150 17.40 0.02 14.96
C ALA A 150 16.66 0.55 13.73
N ASP A 151 16.51 -0.28 12.68
CA ASP A 151 15.95 0.12 11.40
C ASP A 151 14.52 -0.42 11.22
N ARG A 152 13.76 0.26 10.38
CA ARG A 152 12.44 -0.17 9.89
C ARG A 152 12.58 -0.66 8.47
N VAL A 153 12.01 -1.82 8.18
CA VAL A 153 11.96 -2.38 6.83
C VAL A 153 10.52 -2.66 6.43
N GLU A 154 10.21 -2.46 5.16
CA GLU A 154 8.95 -2.93 4.58
C GLU A 154 9.06 -4.43 4.27
N LYS A 155 8.13 -5.22 4.81
CA LYS A 155 8.01 -6.65 4.52
C LYS A 155 6.60 -6.95 3.98
N PRO A 156 6.45 -7.51 2.77
CA PRO A 156 5.15 -7.90 2.22
C PRO A 156 4.43 -8.94 3.09
N ALA A 157 3.10 -8.92 3.07
CA ALA A 157 2.25 -9.88 3.80
C ALA A 157 2.58 -11.35 3.48
N ALA A 158 3.03 -11.64 2.25
CA ALA A 158 3.46 -12.97 1.83
C ALA A 158 4.74 -13.45 2.51
N ASP A 159 5.61 -12.53 2.91
CA ASP A 159 6.92 -12.79 3.49
C ASP A 159 6.92 -12.64 5.02
N LEU A 160 5.85 -12.08 5.59
CA LEU A 160 5.64 -11.90 7.03
C LEU A 160 5.53 -13.26 7.74
N GLN A 161 6.17 -13.37 8.91
CA GLN A 161 6.24 -14.58 9.71
C GLN A 161 5.74 -14.33 11.14
N ALA A 162 5.21 -15.38 11.78
CA ALA A 162 4.88 -15.30 13.20
C ALA A 162 6.16 -14.97 14.00
N GLY A 163 6.05 -14.01 14.92
CA GLY A 163 7.19 -13.44 15.64
C GLY A 163 7.76 -12.16 15.01
N ASP A 164 7.43 -11.82 13.77
CA ASP A 164 7.79 -10.52 13.20
C ASP A 164 7.15 -9.39 14.03
N ARG A 165 7.84 -8.25 14.14
CA ARG A 165 7.41 -7.11 14.96
C ARG A 165 6.91 -5.98 14.07
N VAL A 166 5.59 -5.82 13.96
CA VAL A 166 4.94 -4.83 13.10
C VAL A 166 4.70 -3.53 13.86
N CYS A 167 4.94 -2.40 13.18
CA CYS A 167 4.68 -1.06 13.68
C CYS A 167 3.18 -0.80 13.78
N VAL A 168 2.74 -0.37 14.97
CA VAL A 168 1.37 0.01 15.26
C VAL A 168 1.33 1.33 16.03
N PRO A 169 0.25 2.12 15.94
CA PRO A 169 0.00 3.22 16.85
C PRO A 169 0.10 2.78 18.31
N ARG A 170 0.71 3.60 19.17
CA ARG A 170 0.64 3.42 20.61
C ARG A 170 -0.78 3.75 21.07
N ASP A 171 -1.41 2.85 21.81
CA ASP A 171 -2.72 3.13 22.40
C ASP A 171 -2.63 4.21 23.48
N GLY A 172 -3.48 5.24 23.32
CA GLY A 172 -3.81 6.28 24.29
C GLY A 172 -4.88 7.22 23.70
N PRO A 173 -5.99 7.52 24.40
CA PRO A 173 -7.10 8.28 23.82
C PRO A 173 -6.77 9.78 23.77
N THR A 174 -7.32 10.50 22.80
CA THR A 174 -7.70 11.91 23.04
C THR A 174 -9.14 12.10 22.59
N VAL A 175 -10.04 11.35 23.23
CA VAL A 175 -11.37 11.87 23.50
C VAL A 175 -11.43 12.04 25.00
N ALA A 176 -11.38 13.30 25.44
CA ALA A 176 -11.86 13.67 26.76
C ALA A 176 -13.35 13.29 26.80
N LEU A 177 -13.66 12.20 27.49
CA LEU A 177 -15.00 12.00 28.01
C LEU A 177 -15.01 12.64 29.39
N ASP A 178 -15.72 13.76 29.46
CA ASP A 178 -16.01 14.46 30.71
C ASP A 178 -16.90 13.57 31.58
N GLY A 179 -16.29 12.82 32.49
CA GLY A 179 -17.01 12.26 33.64
C GLY A 179 -16.55 10.90 34.13
N GLY A 180 -15.84 10.90 35.27
CA GLY A 180 -15.91 9.80 36.25
C GLY A 180 -14.67 8.92 36.34
N SER A 181 -13.97 9.04 37.48
CA SER A 181 -12.78 8.27 37.88
C SER A 181 -13.03 6.76 37.96
N THR A 182 -12.17 5.96 37.32
CA THR A 182 -11.68 4.68 37.88
C THR A 182 -10.25 4.43 37.41
N ALA A 183 -9.31 4.42 38.36
CA ALA A 183 -7.94 3.99 38.16
C ALA A 183 -7.89 2.49 37.81
N VAL A 184 -7.11 2.11 36.79
CA VAL A 184 -6.72 0.72 36.56
C VAL A 184 -5.21 0.64 36.40
N SER A 185 -4.63 -0.25 37.20
CA SER A 185 -3.22 -0.46 37.48
C SER A 185 -2.35 -0.70 36.25
N GLY A 186 -1.20 -0.03 36.22
CA GLY A 186 -0.14 -0.27 35.26
C GLY A 186 0.42 -1.69 35.38
N HIS A 187 0.37 -2.43 34.28
CA HIS A 187 1.25 -3.57 34.07
C HIS A 187 2.59 -3.03 33.59
N ASN A 188 3.64 -3.23 34.40
CA ASN A 188 5.02 -2.99 33.99
C ASN A 188 5.42 -4.05 32.97
N ASP A 189 5.52 -3.65 31.71
CA ASP A 189 6.07 -4.48 30.63
C ASP A 189 7.61 -4.43 30.70
N PRO A 190 8.31 -5.56 30.92
CA PRO A 190 9.74 -5.59 31.19
C PRO A 190 10.64 -5.31 29.97
N ASP A 191 10.06 -5.07 28.78
CA ASP A 191 10.82 -4.89 27.53
C ASP A 191 10.91 -3.42 27.04
N SER A 192 10.70 -2.46 27.94
CA SER A 192 10.72 -1.00 27.65
C SER A 192 12.10 -0.39 27.38
N GLN A 193 13.09 -1.17 26.93
CA GLN A 193 14.45 -0.70 26.67
C GLN A 193 14.72 -0.29 25.20
N ILE A 194 13.73 0.22 24.48
CA ILE A 194 13.95 1.17 23.37
C ILE A 194 12.75 2.13 23.36
N THR A 195 12.71 3.07 24.31
CA THR A 195 11.76 4.19 24.23
C THR A 195 12.54 5.44 23.89
N ASP A 196 12.66 5.70 22.59
CA ASP A 196 12.84 7.09 22.17
C ASP A 196 11.61 7.86 22.69
N ARG A 197 11.84 8.91 23.48
CA ARG A 197 10.84 9.59 24.32
C ARG A 197 9.83 10.44 23.51
N GLY A 198 9.60 10.08 22.25
CA GLY A 198 8.77 10.83 21.31
C GLY A 198 8.01 10.00 20.29
N ALA A 199 8.24 8.70 20.10
CA ALA A 199 7.49 7.96 19.08
C ALA A 199 6.03 7.73 19.53
N ASP A 200 5.07 8.01 18.63
CA ASP A 200 3.63 7.73 18.82
C ASP A 200 3.27 6.29 18.40
N VAL A 201 4.29 5.49 18.05
CA VAL A 201 4.16 4.10 17.63
C VAL A 201 4.89 3.15 18.57
N VAL A 202 4.49 1.88 18.50
CA VAL A 202 5.10 0.74 19.17
C VAL A 202 5.14 -0.44 18.23
N TYR A 203 5.91 -1.47 18.58
CA TYR A 203 5.97 -2.68 17.80
C TYR A 203 5.20 -3.81 18.49
N ARG A 204 4.33 -4.49 17.73
CA ARG A 204 3.54 -5.63 18.18
C ARG A 204 3.91 -6.89 17.41
N THR A 205 3.81 -8.02 18.09
CA THR A 205 4.24 -9.30 17.53
C THR A 205 3.15 -9.86 16.64
N VAL A 206 3.52 -10.35 15.47
CA VAL A 206 2.62 -11.12 14.61
C VAL A 206 2.40 -12.49 15.25
N GLU A 207 1.16 -12.80 15.59
CA GLU A 207 0.75 -14.08 16.16
C GLU A 207 0.54 -15.12 15.07
N SER A 208 -0.19 -14.78 14.00
CA SER A 208 -0.44 -15.66 12.87
C SER A 208 -0.56 -14.93 11.54
N ILE A 209 -0.27 -15.65 10.45
CA ILE A 209 -0.52 -15.22 9.07
C ILE A 209 -1.23 -16.37 8.35
N ASP A 210 -2.49 -16.15 8.02
CA ASP A 210 -3.35 -17.18 7.44
C ASP A 210 -3.76 -16.81 6.01
N GLY A 211 -3.81 -17.80 5.12
CA GLY A 211 -4.37 -17.63 3.79
C GLY A 211 -5.89 -17.72 3.86
N VAL A 212 -6.60 -16.70 3.38
CA VAL A 212 -8.08 -16.68 3.38
C VAL A 212 -8.61 -16.53 1.96
N GLU A 213 -9.65 -17.28 1.62
CA GLU A 213 -10.30 -17.15 0.31
C GLU A 213 -11.14 -15.87 0.27
N SER A 214 -11.00 -15.08 -0.79
CA SER A 214 -11.70 -13.79 -0.88
C SER A 214 -13.23 -13.91 -0.88
N ALA A 215 -13.77 -15.06 -1.28
CA ALA A 215 -15.19 -15.36 -1.22
C ALA A 215 -15.72 -15.58 0.22
N SER A 216 -14.83 -15.77 1.20
CA SER A 216 -15.16 -16.05 2.60
C SER A 216 -15.10 -14.82 3.53
N GLY A 217 -14.77 -13.64 2.99
CA GLY A 217 -14.80 -12.38 3.73
C GLY A 217 -16.23 -11.90 4.05
N PRO A 218 -16.42 -11.05 5.07
CA PRO A 218 -17.74 -10.62 5.49
C PRO A 218 -18.40 -9.74 4.40
N ALA A 219 -19.43 -10.30 3.76
CA ALA A 219 -20.49 -9.62 3.01
C ALA A 219 -20.05 -8.74 1.82
N ALA A 220 -19.53 -9.36 0.75
CA ALA A 220 -19.87 -8.83 -0.57
C ALA A 220 -21.39 -9.04 -0.80
N PRO A 221 -22.16 -8.04 -1.27
CA PRO A 221 -23.54 -8.25 -1.65
C PRO A 221 -23.63 -9.38 -2.69
N GLU A 222 -24.63 -10.26 -2.56
CA GLU A 222 -24.79 -11.45 -3.40
C GLU A 222 -24.62 -11.12 -4.90
N GLY A 223 -23.62 -11.73 -5.55
CA GLY A 223 -23.38 -11.62 -6.99
C GLY A 223 -22.25 -10.66 -7.41
N GLU A 224 -21.58 -9.99 -6.47
CA GLU A 224 -20.45 -9.10 -6.78
C GLU A 224 -19.12 -9.72 -6.31
N ASN A 225 -18.09 -9.67 -7.16
CA ASN A 225 -16.76 -10.17 -6.78
C ASN A 225 -16.23 -9.39 -5.57
N PRO A 226 -15.60 -10.06 -4.59
CA PRO A 226 -15.00 -9.40 -3.44
C PRO A 226 -14.05 -8.28 -3.90
N LYS A 227 -14.03 -7.19 -3.14
CA LYS A 227 -13.24 -6.00 -3.45
C LYS A 227 -12.18 -5.76 -2.38
N VAL A 228 -11.02 -5.32 -2.83
CA VAL A 228 -9.97 -4.79 -1.98
C VAL A 228 -9.81 -3.30 -2.24
N TYR A 229 -9.38 -2.58 -1.22
CA TYR A 229 -9.38 -1.13 -1.17
C TYR A 229 -8.04 -0.61 -0.69
N ASP A 230 -7.75 0.63 -1.04
CA ASP A 230 -6.58 1.35 -0.60
C ASP A 230 -6.87 2.86 -0.61
N LEU A 231 -6.11 3.63 0.18
CA LEU A 231 -6.26 5.08 0.30
C LEU A 231 -5.01 5.79 -0.22
N THR A 232 -5.21 6.82 -1.04
CA THR A 232 -4.19 7.84 -1.23
C THR A 232 -4.39 8.93 -0.18
N VAL A 233 -3.42 9.06 0.70
CA VAL A 233 -3.40 10.10 1.74
C VAL A 233 -2.26 11.07 1.45
N ALA A 234 -2.54 12.38 1.55
CA ALA A 234 -1.56 13.40 1.23
C ALA A 234 -0.30 13.28 2.11
N ASP A 235 0.86 13.46 1.48
CA ASP A 235 2.20 13.56 2.07
C ASP A 235 2.78 12.31 2.73
N THR A 236 1.97 11.39 3.27
CA THR A 236 2.49 10.26 4.08
C THR A 236 2.29 8.88 3.45
N HIS A 237 1.41 8.73 2.46
CA HIS A 237 1.19 7.46 1.75
C HIS A 237 0.99 6.22 2.64
N ASN A 238 0.39 6.43 3.82
CA ASN A 238 -0.01 5.40 4.76
C ASN A 238 -1.22 5.90 5.55
N PHE A 239 -1.93 4.99 6.22
CA PHE A 239 -3.05 5.32 7.09
C PHE A 239 -3.17 4.32 8.24
N VAL A 240 -3.82 4.72 9.31
CA VAL A 240 -4.10 3.86 10.46
C VAL A 240 -5.40 3.11 10.22
N ALA A 241 -5.36 1.78 10.29
CA ALA A 241 -6.56 0.95 10.24
C ALA A 241 -6.43 -0.32 11.07
N ASN A 242 -7.54 -0.75 11.69
CA ASN A 242 -7.59 -1.90 12.61
C ASN A 242 -6.48 -1.86 13.69
N GLY A 243 -6.11 -0.66 14.15
CA GLY A 243 -5.02 -0.47 15.11
C GLY A 243 -3.61 -0.74 14.55
N MET A 244 -3.43 -0.76 13.24
CA MET A 244 -2.13 -0.94 12.57
C MET A 244 -1.82 0.24 11.64
N VAL A 245 -0.53 0.47 11.35
CA VAL A 245 -0.13 1.38 10.27
C VAL A 245 -0.11 0.60 8.95
N VAL A 246 -1.00 0.98 8.04
CA VAL A 246 -1.20 0.38 6.73
C VAL A 246 -0.46 1.24 5.70
N HIS A 247 0.59 0.69 5.08
CA HIS A 247 1.44 1.45 4.15
C HIS A 247 1.01 1.22 2.70
N ASN A 248 0.92 2.30 1.92
CA ASN A 248 0.61 2.26 0.49
C ASN A 248 1.89 2.43 -0.33
N SER A 249 1.98 1.83 -1.52
CA SER A 249 3.01 2.26 -2.49
C SER A 249 2.58 3.54 -3.17
N GLU A 250 3.45 4.55 -3.11
CA GLU A 250 3.40 5.73 -3.97
C GLU A 250 3.56 5.38 -5.48
N ASP A 251 4.09 4.18 -5.77
CA ASP A 251 4.59 3.77 -7.09
C ASP A 251 3.55 3.83 -8.21
N ARG A 252 2.30 3.43 -7.96
CA ARG A 252 1.28 3.32 -9.01
C ARG A 252 0.73 4.70 -9.42
N SER A 253 0.52 5.59 -8.45
CA SER A 253 0.03 6.95 -8.71
C SER A 253 1.08 7.77 -9.46
N ALA A 254 2.35 7.69 -9.04
CA ALA A 254 3.46 8.34 -9.72
C ALA A 254 3.64 7.83 -11.17
N MET A 255 3.49 6.53 -11.43
CA MET A 255 3.50 6.00 -12.80
C MET A 255 2.32 6.47 -13.63
N HIS A 256 1.09 6.42 -13.08
CA HIS A 256 -0.11 6.80 -13.82
C HIS A 256 -0.05 8.28 -14.23
N GLU A 257 0.37 9.16 -13.33
CA GLU A 257 0.60 10.58 -13.62
C GLU A 257 1.68 10.75 -14.69
N ALA A 258 2.85 10.10 -14.51
CA ALA A 258 3.97 10.17 -15.45
C ALA A 258 3.61 9.67 -16.86
N LEU A 259 2.72 8.68 -16.97
CA LEU A 259 2.29 8.09 -18.23
C LEU A 259 1.14 8.88 -18.89
N GLU A 260 0.25 9.48 -18.09
CA GLU A 260 -0.82 10.35 -18.58
C GLU A 260 -0.25 11.68 -19.10
N ALA A 261 0.56 12.35 -18.28
CA ALA A 261 1.15 13.64 -18.64
C ALA A 261 2.35 13.49 -19.60
N GLN A 262 2.94 12.29 -19.68
CA GLN A 262 4.23 12.03 -20.34
C GLN A 262 5.39 12.90 -19.82
N GLU A 263 5.19 13.50 -18.65
CA GLU A 263 6.09 14.39 -17.96
C GLU A 263 5.95 14.15 -16.45
N ILE A 264 7.05 14.29 -15.72
CA ILE A 264 7.15 14.12 -14.27
C ILE A 264 7.64 15.44 -13.70
N SER A 265 6.89 16.01 -12.76
CA SER A 265 7.29 17.22 -12.06
C SER A 265 7.87 16.89 -10.68
N ILE A 266 9.05 17.42 -10.38
CA ILE A 266 9.76 17.18 -9.12
C ILE A 266 10.01 18.51 -8.45
N SER A 267 9.60 18.60 -7.18
CA SER A 267 9.88 19.72 -6.28
C SER A 267 10.48 19.18 -4.98
N LYS A 268 11.79 18.92 -4.96
CA LYS A 268 12.52 18.39 -3.80
C LYS A 268 13.87 19.06 -3.63
N ALA A 269 14.31 19.27 -2.39
CA ALA A 269 15.61 19.87 -2.04
C ALA A 269 15.93 21.20 -2.77
N GLY A 270 14.92 22.04 -3.00
CA GLY A 270 15.05 23.31 -3.73
C GLY A 270 15.16 23.16 -5.25
N ILE A 271 15.07 21.95 -5.79
CA ILE A 271 15.05 21.65 -7.23
C ILE A 271 13.59 21.57 -7.67
N ASN A 272 13.19 22.48 -8.55
CA ASN A 272 11.92 22.41 -9.28
C ASN A 272 12.22 22.10 -10.75
N ALA A 273 11.88 20.89 -11.21
CA ALA A 273 12.20 20.41 -12.55
C ALA A 273 11.08 19.54 -13.12
N THR A 274 10.85 19.67 -14.44
CA THR A 274 9.94 18.81 -15.19
C THR A 274 10.76 17.93 -16.14
N LEU A 275 10.61 16.61 -16.01
CA LEU A 275 11.33 15.59 -16.76
C LEU A 275 10.38 14.89 -17.72
N LYS A 276 10.82 14.54 -18.93
CA LYS A 276 9.97 13.85 -19.92
C LYS A 276 10.01 12.33 -19.72
N SER A 277 8.86 11.69 -19.88
CA SER A 277 8.66 10.24 -19.72
C SER A 277 7.79 9.68 -20.85
N ARG A 278 8.09 10.04 -22.12
CA ARG A 278 7.31 9.57 -23.30
C ARG A 278 7.69 8.14 -23.69
N CYS A 279 7.67 7.22 -22.75
CA CYS A 279 8.01 5.82 -22.98
C CYS A 279 6.74 4.98 -23.23
N SER A 280 6.89 3.93 -24.05
CA SER A 280 5.89 2.86 -24.12
C SER A 280 6.11 1.87 -22.97
N LEU A 281 5.05 1.53 -22.23
CA LEU A 281 5.13 0.64 -21.09
C LEU A 281 4.79 -0.80 -21.48
N LEU A 282 5.68 -1.75 -21.18
CA LEU A 282 5.41 -3.19 -21.22
C LEU A 282 5.20 -3.67 -19.78
N GLY A 283 3.95 -3.96 -19.43
CA GLY A 283 3.66 -4.62 -18.17
C GLY A 283 3.82 -6.13 -18.28
N ALA A 284 4.71 -6.69 -17.47
CA ALA A 284 4.62 -8.11 -17.17
C ALA A 284 3.57 -8.27 -16.05
N ALA A 285 2.45 -8.92 -16.38
CA ALA A 285 1.57 -9.48 -15.37
C ALA A 285 2.09 -10.90 -15.16
N ASN A 286 2.49 -11.25 -13.94
CA ASN A 286 2.91 -12.61 -13.65
C ASN A 286 1.70 -13.38 -13.11
N PRO A 287 0.95 -14.14 -13.93
CA PRO A 287 -0.05 -15.05 -13.39
C PRO A 287 0.69 -16.11 -12.56
N LYS A 288 0.69 -15.95 -11.23
CA LYS A 288 1.30 -16.93 -10.30
C LYS A 288 0.64 -18.32 -10.36
N TYR A 289 -0.44 -18.48 -11.14
CA TYR A 289 -1.09 -19.75 -11.45
C TYR A 289 -1.11 -20.00 -12.95
N VAL A 290 -0.04 -20.59 -13.49
CA VAL A 290 -0.19 -21.44 -14.68
C VAL A 290 -1.01 -22.63 -14.20
N ALA A 291 -2.27 -22.69 -14.60
CA ALA A 291 -3.14 -23.81 -14.33
C ALA A 291 -2.42 -25.12 -14.69
N SER A 292 -2.02 -25.89 -13.68
CA SER A 292 -1.68 -27.29 -13.84
C SER A 292 -2.98 -28.07 -14.03
N THR A 293 -3.71 -27.78 -15.10
CA THR A 293 -4.90 -28.53 -15.48
C THR A 293 -4.51 -29.49 -16.59
N ALA A 294 -4.37 -30.75 -16.17
CA ALA A 294 -4.51 -31.96 -16.95
C ALA A 294 -3.64 -32.12 -18.20
N THR A 295 -2.81 -33.16 -18.15
CA THR A 295 -2.31 -33.92 -19.28
C THR A 295 -3.48 -34.51 -20.07
N SER A 296 -4.24 -33.72 -20.83
CA SER A 296 -5.13 -34.25 -21.86
C SER A 296 -4.30 -34.51 -23.10
N ARG A 297 -4.00 -35.79 -23.35
CA ARG A 297 -3.41 -36.27 -24.60
C ARG A 297 -4.09 -35.59 -25.79
N LEU A 298 -3.29 -34.96 -26.65
CA LEU A 298 -3.69 -34.54 -27.98
C LEU A 298 -4.42 -35.71 -28.66
N PRO A 299 -5.68 -35.56 -29.11
CA PRO A 299 -6.30 -36.58 -29.93
C PRO A 299 -5.51 -36.70 -31.24
N SER A 300 -5.14 -37.93 -31.56
CA SER A 300 -4.40 -38.30 -32.76
C SER A 300 -5.11 -37.82 -34.03
N ARG A 301 -4.35 -37.10 -34.88
CA ARG A 301 -4.53 -36.91 -36.33
C ARG A 301 -5.85 -37.43 -36.92
N SER A 302 -6.78 -36.52 -37.20
CA SER A 302 -7.76 -36.72 -38.26
C SER A 302 -7.13 -36.33 -39.60
N THR A 303 -6.90 -37.32 -40.45
CA THR A 303 -6.48 -37.18 -41.84
C THR A 303 -7.45 -36.30 -42.63
N TRP A 304 -6.94 -35.19 -43.18
CA TRP A 304 -7.64 -34.35 -44.13
C TRP A 304 -7.61 -35.06 -45.50
N ASN A 305 -8.79 -35.30 -46.11
CA ASN A 305 -8.94 -35.93 -47.42
C ASN A 305 -9.50 -34.89 -48.40
N PRO A 306 -8.72 -34.41 -49.38
CA PRO A 306 -9.23 -33.50 -50.40
C PRO A 306 -9.98 -34.29 -51.49
N ARG A 307 -11.24 -33.95 -51.71
CA ARG A 307 -11.92 -34.11 -53.00
C ARG A 307 -12.27 -32.73 -53.52
#